data_AF-A0A922WRH3-F1
#
_entry.id   AF-A0A922WRH3-F1
#
_cell.length_a   1.000
_cell.length_b   1.000
_cell.length_c   1.000
_cell.angle_alpha   90.00
_cell.angle_beta   90.00
_cell.angle_gamma   90.00
#
_symmetry.space_group_name_H-M   'P 1'
#
loop_
_entity.id
_entity.type
_entity.pdbx_description
1 polymer ?
#
loop_
_entity_poly.entity_id
_entity_poly.type
_entity_poly.pdbx_seq_one_letter_code
_entity_poly.pdbx_strand_id
1 'polypeptide(L)'
;MFDMDHPQSSHRFAAYHQIALVHKFAYAISLSTGHSRRDFYDIIKPAIIALMWLNEHRFENRKEIHDTIAAVDQELLSLVAKTHHGQYVGELTNCPACDALITEFGSYKPHGVDFTVPEYRYCEPCLERFANLLEKLKSASDGFGLEAI
;
A
#
# COMPACT_ATOMS: atom_id res chain seq x y z
N MET A 1 -16.51 5.35 -20.52
CA MET A 1 -16.98 4.01 -20.93
C MET A 1 -15.78 3.11 -20.81
N PHE A 2 -15.82 2.15 -19.89
CA PHE A 2 -14.72 1.21 -19.69
C PHE A 2 -14.58 0.33 -20.93
N ASP A 3 -13.38 0.29 -21.50
CA ASP A 3 -13.05 -0.65 -22.56
C ASP A 3 -12.74 -2.02 -21.92
N MET A 4 -13.82 -2.76 -21.61
CA MET A 4 -13.71 -4.11 -21.08
C MET A 4 -13.08 -5.08 -22.08
N ASP A 5 -13.00 -4.70 -23.37
CA ASP A 5 -12.46 -5.52 -24.44
C ASP A 5 -10.95 -5.31 -24.65
N HIS A 6 -10.33 -4.36 -23.93
CA HIS A 6 -8.88 -4.19 -23.99
C HIS A 6 -8.18 -5.44 -23.41
N PRO A 7 -7.22 -6.05 -24.14
CA PRO A 7 -6.62 -7.34 -23.76
C PRO A 7 -5.88 -7.32 -22.42
N GLN A 8 -5.55 -6.13 -21.89
CA GLN A 8 -4.92 -5.97 -20.58
C GLN A 8 -5.90 -5.67 -19.43
N SER A 9 -7.20 -5.51 -19.68
CA SER A 9 -8.16 -5.07 -18.65
C SER A 9 -8.17 -5.99 -17.43
N SER A 10 -8.17 -7.31 -17.62
CA SER A 10 -8.10 -8.28 -16.52
C SER A 10 -6.81 -8.17 -15.68
N HIS A 11 -5.67 -7.91 -16.33
CA HIS A 11 -4.38 -7.74 -15.66
C HIS A 11 -4.29 -6.41 -14.90
N ARG A 12 -4.89 -5.34 -15.44
CA ARG A 12 -4.99 -4.05 -14.77
C ARG A 12 -5.90 -4.14 -13.54
N PHE A 13 -7.03 -4.83 -13.61
CA PHE A 13 -7.86 -5.11 -12.43
C PHE A 13 -7.11 -5.95 -11.38
N ALA A 14 -6.36 -6.96 -11.80
CA ALA A 14 -5.52 -7.73 -10.89
C ALA A 14 -4.49 -6.85 -10.18
N ALA A 15 -3.77 -6.00 -10.92
CA ALA A 15 -2.82 -5.04 -10.35
C ALA A 15 -3.49 -4.06 -9.39
N TYR A 16 -4.65 -3.52 -9.75
CA TYR A 16 -5.45 -2.64 -8.90
C TYR A 16 -5.78 -3.31 -7.55
N HIS A 17 -6.26 -4.55 -7.57
CA HIS A 17 -6.57 -5.28 -6.35
C HIS A 17 -5.34 -5.52 -5.48
N GLN A 18 -4.19 -5.86 -6.06
CA GLN A 18 -2.96 -6.03 -5.28
C GLN A 18 -2.49 -4.69 -4.66
N ILE A 19 -2.55 -3.58 -5.41
CA ILE A 19 -2.22 -2.24 -4.91
C ILE A 19 -3.15 -1.83 -3.75
N ALA A 20 -4.45 -2.11 -3.87
CA ALA A 20 -5.42 -1.84 -2.80
C ALA A 20 -5.12 -2.65 -1.53
N LEU A 21 -4.74 -3.93 -1.67
CA LEU A 21 -4.30 -4.75 -0.54
C LEU A 21 -3.04 -4.17 0.10
N VAL A 22 -2.04 -3.77 -0.70
CA VAL A 22 -0.80 -3.17 -0.19
C VAL A 22 -1.10 -1.94 0.64
N HIS A 23 -1.97 -1.06 0.14
CA HIS A 23 -2.37 0.13 0.89
C HIS A 23 -3.01 -0.21 2.23
N LYS A 24 -3.98 -1.14 2.23
CA LYS A 24 -4.68 -1.57 3.45
C LYS A 24 -3.72 -2.12 4.51
N PHE A 25 -2.72 -2.89 4.10
CA PHE A 25 -1.76 -3.47 5.05
C PHE A 25 -0.65 -2.49 5.44
N ALA A 26 -0.25 -1.56 4.58
CA ALA A 26 0.64 -0.46 4.96
C ALA A 26 0.04 0.37 6.12
N TYR A 27 -1.26 0.63 6.06
CA TYR A 27 -2.01 1.21 7.15
C TYR A 27 -1.92 0.37 8.44
N ALA A 28 -2.28 -0.92 8.38
CA ALA A 28 -2.26 -1.80 9.53
C ALA A 28 -0.86 -1.88 10.17
N ILE A 29 0.20 -2.00 9.35
CA ILE A 29 1.59 -2.05 9.81
C ILE A 29 1.98 -0.73 10.53
N SER A 30 1.56 0.42 10.01
CA SER A 30 1.94 1.73 10.59
C SER A 30 1.44 1.93 12.02
N LEU A 31 0.31 1.33 12.39
CA LEU A 31 -0.32 1.46 13.71
C LEU A 31 -0.08 0.27 14.63
N SER A 32 0.57 -0.78 14.12
CA SER A 32 0.80 -2.02 14.87
C SER A 32 2.08 -2.00 15.69
N THR A 33 2.14 -2.90 16.68
CA THR A 33 3.38 -3.21 17.43
C THR A 33 4.34 -4.05 16.59
N GLY A 34 5.61 -4.14 17.01
CA GLY A 34 6.66 -4.80 16.22
C GLY A 34 6.36 -6.26 15.82
N HIS A 35 5.73 -7.06 16.68
CA HIS A 35 5.37 -8.44 16.35
C HIS A 35 4.27 -8.49 15.28
N SER A 36 3.17 -7.77 15.49
CA SER A 36 2.05 -7.71 14.56
C SER A 36 2.43 -7.10 13.20
N ARG A 37 3.38 -6.17 13.16
CA ARG A 37 3.92 -5.63 11.89
C ARG A 37 4.51 -6.71 11.00
N ARG A 38 5.26 -7.64 11.58
CA ARG A 38 5.87 -8.74 10.82
C ARG A 38 4.80 -9.68 10.28
N ASP A 39 3.81 -10.02 11.11
CA ASP A 39 2.69 -10.86 10.66
C ASP A 39 1.92 -10.21 9.51
N PHE A 40 1.64 -8.90 9.61
CA PHE A 40 1.00 -8.15 8.53
C PHE A 40 1.85 -8.08 7.26
N TYR A 41 3.16 -7.95 7.40
CA TYR A 41 4.09 -7.99 6.27
C TYR A 41 4.08 -9.36 5.58
N ASP A 42 4.12 -10.44 6.34
CA ASP A 42 4.10 -11.80 5.79
C ASP A 42 2.77 -12.09 5.07
N ILE A 43 1.66 -11.52 5.54
CA ILE A 43 0.35 -11.60 4.87
C ILE A 43 0.34 -10.82 3.54
N ILE A 44 0.97 -9.64 3.47
CA ILE A 44 0.93 -8.80 2.26
C ILE A 44 2.03 -9.11 1.23
N LYS A 45 3.11 -9.79 1.64
CA LYS A 45 4.22 -10.15 0.75
C LYS A 45 3.78 -10.88 -0.55
N PRO A 46 2.80 -11.80 -0.55
CA PRO A 46 2.27 -12.38 -1.77
C PRO A 46 1.71 -11.35 -2.77
N ALA A 47 1.13 -10.24 -2.31
CA ALA A 47 0.62 -9.17 -3.19
C ALA A 47 1.77 -8.42 -3.88
N ILE A 48 2.88 -8.17 -3.17
CA ILE A 48 4.10 -7.59 -3.74
C ILE A 48 4.67 -8.51 -4.83
N ILE A 49 4.75 -9.82 -4.55
CA ILE A 49 5.21 -10.83 -5.51
C ILE A 49 4.28 -10.89 -6.73
N ALA A 50 2.96 -10.82 -6.51
CA ALA A 50 1.99 -10.80 -7.60
C ALA A 50 2.14 -9.56 -8.50
N LEU A 51 2.43 -8.40 -7.93
CA LEU A 51 2.73 -7.19 -8.71
C LEU A 51 4.01 -7.34 -9.54
N MET A 52 5.07 -7.92 -8.98
CA MET A 52 6.28 -8.22 -9.74
C MET A 52 6.00 -9.18 -10.89
N TRP A 53 5.28 -10.27 -10.61
CA TRP A 53 4.92 -11.25 -11.63
C TRP A 53 4.08 -10.63 -12.75
N LEU A 54 3.10 -9.79 -12.40
CA LEU A 54 2.30 -9.06 -13.38
C LEU A 54 3.19 -8.17 -14.24
N ASN A 55 4.10 -7.40 -13.65
CA ASN A 55 5.04 -6.57 -14.40
C ASN A 55 5.85 -7.41 -15.40
N GLU A 56 6.46 -8.48 -14.93
CA GLU A 56 7.32 -9.36 -15.72
C GLU A 56 6.59 -10.03 -16.88
N HIS A 57 5.37 -10.53 -16.65
CA HIS A 57 4.70 -11.42 -17.59
C HIS A 57 3.57 -10.75 -18.39
N ARG A 58 3.02 -9.63 -17.91
CA ARG A 58 1.82 -8.98 -18.46
C ARG A 58 2.02 -7.51 -18.83
N PHE A 59 3.10 -6.87 -18.39
CA PHE A 59 3.39 -5.46 -18.65
C PHE A 59 4.85 -5.24 -19.10
N GLU A 60 5.37 -6.15 -19.93
CA GLU A 60 6.66 -5.98 -20.64
C GLU A 60 7.89 -5.80 -19.73
N ASN A 61 7.80 -6.22 -18.47
CA ASN A 61 8.88 -6.14 -17.49
C ASN A 61 9.48 -4.72 -17.37
N ARG A 62 8.61 -3.71 -17.29
CA ARG A 62 9.01 -2.32 -17.23
C ARG A 62 9.83 -2.03 -15.97
N LYS A 63 10.97 -1.37 -16.16
CA LYS A 63 11.91 -1.06 -15.06
C LYS A 63 11.28 -0.10 -14.05
N GLU A 64 10.50 0.87 -14.51
CA GLU A 64 9.89 1.89 -13.65
C GLU A 64 8.88 1.27 -12.68
N ILE A 65 8.09 0.31 -13.16
CA ILE A 65 7.15 -0.46 -12.35
C ILE A 65 7.92 -1.32 -11.34
N HIS A 66 8.95 -2.04 -11.80
CA HIS A 66 9.80 -2.87 -10.93
C HIS A 66 10.42 -2.04 -9.80
N ASP A 67 11.07 -0.92 -10.12
CA ASP A 67 11.71 -0.05 -9.14
C ASP A 67 10.70 0.52 -8.14
N THR A 68 9.49 0.85 -8.60
CA THR A 68 8.43 1.38 -7.73
C THR A 68 7.88 0.29 -6.81
N ILE A 69 7.69 -0.94 -7.29
CA ILE A 69 7.32 -2.10 -6.43
C ILE A 69 8.40 -2.35 -5.38
N ALA A 70 9.68 -2.32 -5.78
CA ALA A 70 10.80 -2.50 -4.85
C ALA A 70 10.84 -1.39 -3.79
N ALA A 71 10.59 -0.13 -4.16
CA ALA A 71 10.50 0.98 -3.23
C ALA A 71 9.35 0.80 -2.22
N VAL A 72 8.19 0.33 -2.68
CA VAL A 72 7.05 0.00 -1.80
C VAL A 72 7.44 -1.09 -0.79
N ASP A 73 8.08 -2.17 -1.23
CA ASP A 73 8.52 -3.26 -0.34
C ASP A 73 9.55 -2.78 0.69
N GLN A 74 10.50 -1.92 0.28
CA GLN A 74 11.47 -1.32 1.19
C GLN A 74 10.81 -0.42 2.23
N GLU A 75 9.82 0.40 1.87
CA GLU A 75 9.09 1.22 2.84
C GLU A 75 8.30 0.34 3.83
N LEU A 76 7.67 -0.75 3.37
CA LEU A 76 7.02 -1.71 4.26
C LEU A 76 8.01 -2.34 5.25
N LEU A 77 9.15 -2.83 4.75
CA LEU A 77 10.21 -3.39 5.58
C LEU A 77 10.77 -2.36 6.57
N SER A 78 10.86 -1.09 6.18
CA SER A 78 11.28 0.00 7.07
C SER A 78 10.31 0.18 8.26
N LEU A 79 9.01 -0.02 8.03
CA LEU A 79 8.02 0.00 9.11
C LEU A 79 8.14 -1.23 10.02
N VAL A 80 8.33 -2.41 9.42
CA VAL A 80 8.52 -3.68 10.16
C VAL A 80 9.75 -3.64 11.05
N ALA A 81 10.85 -3.03 10.58
CA ALA A 81 12.11 -2.94 11.32
C ALA A 81 12.03 -2.03 12.56
N LYS A 82 11.00 -1.19 12.66
CA LYS A 82 10.86 -0.28 13.79
C LYS A 82 10.41 -1.04 15.03
N THR A 83 11.27 -1.03 16.04
CA THR A 83 10.99 -1.60 17.35
C THR A 83 10.06 -0.68 18.14
N HIS A 84 8.85 -1.14 18.44
CA HIS A 84 7.99 -0.49 19.44
C HIS A 84 7.71 -1.48 20.58
N HIS A 85 8.09 -1.07 21.79
CA HIS A 85 7.80 -1.75 23.05
C HIS A 85 6.72 -0.94 23.78
N GLY A 86 5.45 -1.05 23.40
CA GLY A 86 4.40 -0.23 24.02
C GLY A 86 2.97 -0.67 23.71
N GLN A 87 2.06 -0.17 24.56
CA GLN A 87 0.70 -0.64 24.85
C GLN A 87 -0.27 -0.67 23.66
N TYR A 88 -1.40 -1.36 23.90
CA TYR A 88 -2.55 -1.60 23.04
C TYR A 88 -2.88 -0.44 22.07
N VAL A 89 -3.16 -0.75 20.79
CA VAL A 89 -3.37 0.20 19.68
C VAL A 89 -4.43 1.28 19.98
N GLY A 90 -5.40 0.97 20.85
CA GLY A 90 -6.45 1.90 21.28
C GLY A 90 -5.97 3.11 22.10
N GLU A 91 -4.77 3.10 22.66
CA GLU A 91 -4.25 4.17 23.53
C GLU A 91 -3.13 5.01 22.89
N LEU A 92 -2.70 4.64 21.68
CA LEU A 92 -1.55 5.29 21.02
C LEU A 92 -1.88 6.74 20.64
N THR A 93 -1.23 7.74 21.23
CA THR A 93 -1.34 9.15 20.79
C THR A 93 -0.35 9.47 19.66
N ASN A 94 0.74 8.71 19.59
CA ASN A 94 1.82 8.86 18.62
C ASN A 94 1.98 7.57 17.82
N CYS A 95 2.35 7.72 16.55
CA CYS A 95 2.58 6.61 15.64
C CYS A 95 3.78 5.80 16.13
N PRO A 96 3.64 4.50 16.38
CA PRO A 96 4.74 3.67 16.86
C PRO A 96 5.84 3.48 15.80
N ALA A 97 5.65 4.00 14.59
CA ALA A 97 6.64 3.95 13.52
C ALA A 97 7.40 5.28 13.37
N CYS A 98 6.73 6.43 13.37
CA CYS A 98 7.40 7.70 13.11
C CYS A 98 7.31 8.72 14.24
N ASP A 99 6.69 8.36 15.36
CA ASP A 99 6.46 9.20 16.54
C ASP A 99 5.60 10.46 16.29
N ALA A 100 5.12 10.65 15.05
CA ALA A 100 4.16 11.70 14.72
C ALA A 100 2.82 11.44 15.42
N LEU A 101 2.09 12.53 15.73
CA LEU A 101 0.74 12.43 16.28
C LEU A 101 -0.16 11.62 15.35
N ILE A 102 -0.94 10.72 15.95
CA ILE A 102 -1.96 9.96 15.22
C ILE A 102 -3.16 10.87 15.02
N THR A 103 -3.61 10.98 13.78
CA THR A 103 -4.82 11.72 13.43
C THR A 103 -6.03 10.84 13.69
N GLU A 104 -6.98 11.32 14.49
CA GLU A 104 -8.29 10.69 14.69
C GLU A 104 -9.32 11.47 13.87
N PHE A 105 -9.99 10.88 12.87
CA PHE A 105 -11.32 11.31 12.37
C PHE A 105 -11.83 10.46 11.19
N GLY A 106 -13.16 10.44 11.05
CA GLY A 106 -13.92 9.63 10.10
C GLY A 106 -13.67 9.93 8.62
N SER A 107 -13.71 8.85 7.82
CA SER A 107 -13.60 8.85 6.36
C SER A 107 -12.30 9.44 5.81
N TYR A 108 -11.14 9.03 6.34
CA TYR A 108 -9.93 9.04 5.52
C TYR A 108 -10.22 8.20 4.27
N LYS A 109 -10.44 8.88 3.14
CA LYS A 109 -10.42 8.28 1.82
C LYS A 109 -8.98 8.40 1.35
N PRO A 110 -8.21 7.31 1.34
CA PRO A 110 -6.91 7.37 0.73
C PRO A 110 -7.06 7.82 -0.73
N HIS A 111 -6.16 8.68 -1.20
CA HIS A 111 -6.22 9.21 -2.57
C HIS A 111 -6.40 8.06 -3.59
N GLY A 112 -7.47 8.17 -4.39
CA GLY A 112 -7.74 7.23 -5.48
C GLY A 112 -8.00 5.78 -5.08
N VAL A 113 -8.51 5.50 -3.86
CA VAL A 113 -8.92 4.14 -3.46
C VAL A 113 -10.33 4.18 -2.87
N ASP A 114 -11.24 3.38 -3.43
CA ASP A 114 -12.61 3.17 -2.94
C ASP A 114 -12.66 2.26 -1.69
N PHE A 115 -11.59 2.25 -0.89
CA PHE A 115 -11.50 1.45 0.31
C PHE A 115 -11.70 2.32 1.56
N THR A 116 -12.85 2.16 2.20
CA THR A 116 -13.11 2.72 3.53
C THR A 116 -12.34 1.90 4.56
N VAL A 117 -11.28 2.47 5.16
CA VAL A 117 -10.62 1.86 6.31
C VAL A 117 -11.55 2.05 7.52
N PRO A 118 -12.00 0.97 8.21
CA PRO A 118 -12.99 1.09 9.29
C PRO A 118 -12.44 1.71 10.58
N GLU A 119 -11.12 1.87 10.68
CA GLU A 119 -10.45 2.30 11.90
C GLU A 119 -10.20 3.81 11.90
N TYR A 120 -10.68 4.47 12.95
CA TYR A 120 -10.83 5.91 13.11
C TYR A 120 -9.51 6.68 13.32
N ARG A 121 -8.35 6.04 13.16
CA ARG A 121 -7.04 6.56 13.58
C ARG A 121 -5.99 6.25 12.52
N TYR A 122 -5.14 7.18 12.12
CA TYR A 122 -4.09 6.90 11.14
C TYR A 122 -2.84 7.75 11.35
N CYS A 123 -1.72 7.30 10.78
CA CYS A 123 -0.49 8.08 10.74
C CYS A 123 -0.30 8.69 9.35
N GLU A 124 -0.60 9.97 9.21
CA GLU A 124 -0.49 10.70 7.94
C GLU A 124 0.94 10.63 7.35
N PRO A 125 2.04 10.91 8.09
CA PRO A 125 3.38 10.83 7.52
C PRO A 125 3.79 9.43 7.06
N CYS A 126 3.28 8.37 7.70
CA CYS A 126 3.55 7.01 7.25
C CYS A 126 2.75 6.69 5.99
N LEU A 127 1.47 7.07 5.94
CA LEU A 127 0.60 6.80 4.79
C LEU A 127 0.99 7.62 3.55
N GLU A 128 1.38 8.88 3.70
CA GLU A 128 1.79 9.75 2.59
C GLU A 128 3.00 9.18 1.83
N ARG A 129 3.93 8.53 2.54
CA ARG A 129 5.08 7.84 1.92
C ARG A 129 4.62 6.77 0.93
N PHE A 130 3.57 6.02 1.29
CA PHE A 130 2.99 5.03 0.38
C PHE A 130 2.12 5.67 -0.68
N ALA A 131 1.36 6.71 -0.36
CA ALA A 131 0.44 7.35 -1.30
C ALA A 131 1.16 7.73 -2.61
N ASN A 132 2.32 8.38 -2.52
CA ASN A 132 3.08 8.76 -3.71
C ASN A 132 3.56 7.56 -4.54
N LEU A 133 4.00 6.49 -3.88
CA LEU A 133 4.46 5.27 -4.55
C LEU A 133 3.29 4.51 -5.20
N LEU A 134 2.15 4.43 -4.52
CA LEU A 134 0.96 3.74 -5.00
C LEU A 134 0.30 4.53 -6.15
N GLU A 135 0.25 5.85 -6.08
CA GLU A 135 -0.20 6.69 -7.21
C GLU A 135 0.71 6.50 -8.43
N LYS A 136 2.03 6.42 -8.22
CA LYS A 136 2.97 6.10 -9.30
C LYS A 136 2.71 4.71 -9.91
N LEU A 137 2.38 3.70 -9.09
CA LEU A 137 1.99 2.38 -9.60
C LEU A 137 0.65 2.38 -10.36
N LYS A 138 -0.26 3.32 -10.06
CA LYS A 138 -1.52 3.47 -10.79
C LYS A 138 -1.36 4.23 -12.10
N SER A 139 -0.34 5.09 -12.23
CA SER A 139 -0.23 5.98 -13.39
C SER A 139 -0.04 5.23 -14.71
N ALA A 140 -0.44 5.86 -15.82
CA ALA A 140 -0.23 5.30 -17.16
C ALA A 140 1.23 5.40 -17.62
N SER A 141 1.94 6.46 -17.22
CA SER A 141 3.31 6.73 -17.65
C SER A 141 4.34 5.86 -16.94
N ASP A 142 4.15 5.57 -15.66
CA ASP A 142 5.17 4.95 -14.79
C ASP A 142 4.67 3.69 -14.07
N GLY A 143 3.37 3.39 -14.21
CA GLY A 143 2.68 2.31 -13.51
C GLY A 143 1.89 1.38 -14.44
N PHE A 144 0.89 0.72 -13.86
CA PHE A 144 0.02 -0.25 -14.54
C PHE A 144 -1.10 0.38 -15.38
N GLY A 145 -1.19 1.72 -15.46
CA GLY A 145 -2.21 2.42 -16.24
C GLY A 145 -3.63 2.14 -15.76
N LEU A 146 -3.83 2.36 -14.45
CA LEU A 146 -5.08 2.11 -13.73
C LEU A 146 -6.01 3.32 -13.68
N GLU A 147 -5.62 4.45 -14.29
CA GLU A 147 -6.41 5.70 -14.30
C GLU A 147 -7.78 5.58 -14.98
N ALA A 148 -7.93 4.56 -15.83
CA ALA A 148 -9.18 4.23 -16.51
C ALA A 148 -10.04 3.19 -15.75
N ILE A 149 -9.61 2.79 -14.54
CA ILE A 149 -10.30 1.88 -13.61
C ILE A 149 -10.85 2.64 -12.40
#